data_AF-A0A961XMF9-F1
#
_entry.id   AF-A0A961XMF9-F1
#
_cell.length_a   1.000
_cell.length_b   1.000
_cell.length_c   1.000
_cell.angle_alpha   90.00
_cell.angle_beta   90.00
_cell.angle_gamma   90.00
#
_symmetry.space_group_name_H-M   'P 1'
#
loop_
_entity.id
_entity.type
_entity.pdbx_description
1 polymer ?
#
loop_
_entity_poly.entity_id
_entity_poly.type
_entity_poly.pdbx_seq_one_letter_code
_entity_poly.pdbx_strand_id
1 'polypeptide(L)'
;MIIERFLTWFDTAPQAEKAAATSALARAYLLSPMEEEEAGLAEAAMTVVLDDECPEVRMALAEALADHDQAPRHIIMALASDNIAISSLVLSRSPLLLDAELIDIAMTGACEQQFAVASRYMPSLAVCDAIATHSQLRACTELLCNETAELSLVALDTLAGRFGDNPDIRGLLIRRPDLLPRTRVLLLEKLSVAYGEEAERSEGMSPVRKEQLIRETCEKATITYAAQVHEEDLREIVETLVNSGRMNAAFLLRAICMGNIALFAAALAHLADMPIPRVEAVLAESRTGAFRALYSRAELPLSAFSVFSTAIETWRTLLAGHDEVDPARLPYLVTREVLKTYHPDSDGQVDALLVLLRRLAAEAARENARSEVTRITREAREREMILLAQPEQEAAIEIDPETLADFALHFADEIVELEEQLFGEADDGFDLLEGSIDAERLEHEIGEMLMEDGILDTQAINPVDPDGAANDDLPLVRHPDTVASLMKPTLPVSVLMEMARARMKSQLDALDSAGQDQRAA
;
A
#
# COMPACT_ATOMS: atom_id res chain seq x y z
N MET A 1 -5.58 -60.05 -28.75
CA MET A 1 -6.93 -60.62 -28.53
C MET A 1 -7.90 -59.73 -27.74
N ILE A 2 -7.54 -59.03 -26.66
CA ILE A 2 -8.52 -58.15 -25.93
C ILE A 2 -8.64 -56.77 -26.61
N ILE A 3 -7.52 -56.14 -26.96
CA ILE A 3 -7.53 -54.80 -27.57
C ILE A 3 -8.14 -54.81 -28.98
N GLU A 4 -7.85 -55.84 -29.79
CA GLU A 4 -8.50 -56.03 -31.09
C GLU A 4 -10.03 -56.16 -30.96
N ARG A 5 -10.49 -56.88 -29.93
CA ARG A 5 -11.92 -57.00 -29.63
C ARG A 5 -12.51 -55.67 -29.18
N PHE A 6 -11.78 -54.91 -28.37
CA PHE A 6 -12.17 -53.55 -28.00
C PHE A 6 -12.38 -52.69 -29.25
N LEU A 7 -11.41 -52.65 -30.17
CA LEU A 7 -11.50 -51.86 -31.41
C LEU A 7 -12.71 -52.26 -32.26
N THR A 8 -12.95 -53.55 -32.47
CA THR A 8 -14.11 -54.02 -33.25
C THR A 8 -15.45 -53.72 -32.60
N TRP A 9 -15.51 -53.64 -31.28
CA TRP A 9 -16.74 -53.33 -30.54
C TRP A 9 -16.96 -51.81 -30.45
N PHE A 10 -15.88 -51.04 -30.30
CA PHE A 10 -15.90 -49.59 -30.07
C PHE A 10 -16.64 -48.82 -31.16
N ASP A 11 -16.58 -49.28 -32.41
CA ASP A 11 -17.30 -48.65 -33.54
C ASP A 11 -18.83 -48.71 -33.42
N THR A 12 -19.36 -49.71 -32.68
CA THR A 12 -20.80 -49.99 -32.62
C THR A 12 -21.42 -49.82 -31.23
N ALA A 13 -20.61 -49.50 -30.23
CA ALA A 13 -21.02 -49.43 -28.83
C ALA A 13 -21.79 -48.15 -28.48
N PRO A 14 -22.74 -48.20 -27.52
CA PRO A 14 -23.36 -47.01 -26.95
C PRO A 14 -22.35 -46.07 -26.29
N GLN A 15 -22.58 -44.75 -26.37
CA GLN A 15 -21.66 -43.71 -25.89
C GLN A 15 -21.22 -43.89 -24.42
N ALA A 16 -22.16 -44.18 -23.51
CA ALA A 16 -21.84 -44.38 -22.10
C ALA A 16 -20.91 -45.58 -21.85
N GLU A 17 -21.08 -46.66 -22.62
CA GLU A 17 -20.21 -47.84 -22.55
C GLU A 17 -18.83 -47.55 -23.14
N LYS A 18 -18.76 -46.75 -24.22
CA LYS A 18 -17.49 -46.29 -24.79
C LYS A 18 -16.66 -45.48 -23.80
N ALA A 19 -17.27 -44.54 -23.07
CA ALA A 19 -16.57 -43.72 -22.09
C ALA A 19 -15.98 -44.57 -20.95
N ALA A 20 -16.79 -45.49 -20.39
CA ALA A 20 -16.34 -46.41 -19.35
C ALA A 20 -15.21 -47.33 -19.84
N ALA A 21 -15.32 -47.86 -21.06
CA ALA A 21 -14.31 -48.74 -21.63
C ALA A 21 -13.02 -47.98 -21.98
N THR A 22 -13.12 -46.73 -22.44
CA THR A 22 -11.98 -45.84 -22.69
C THR A 22 -11.20 -45.57 -21.41
N SER A 23 -11.90 -45.19 -20.34
CA SER A 23 -11.28 -45.00 -19.02
C SER A 23 -10.59 -46.27 -18.54
N ALA A 24 -11.25 -47.43 -18.68
CA ALA A 24 -10.68 -48.72 -18.30
C ALA A 24 -9.41 -49.06 -19.11
N LEU A 25 -9.40 -48.82 -20.43
CA LEU A 25 -8.26 -49.02 -21.30
C LEU A 25 -7.07 -48.12 -20.89
N ALA A 26 -7.32 -46.82 -20.71
CA ALA A 26 -6.30 -45.86 -20.32
C ALA A 26 -5.68 -46.18 -18.95
N ARG A 27 -6.51 -46.55 -17.97
CA ARG A 27 -6.01 -46.99 -16.65
C ARG A 27 -5.27 -48.31 -16.72
N ALA A 28 -5.69 -49.25 -17.57
CA ALA A 28 -4.97 -50.50 -17.77
C ALA A 28 -3.59 -50.25 -18.38
N TYR A 29 -3.50 -49.37 -19.38
CA TYR A 29 -2.23 -48.95 -19.99
C TYR A 29 -1.24 -48.38 -18.95
N LEU A 30 -1.72 -47.55 -18.02
CA LEU A 30 -0.86 -46.90 -17.04
C LEU A 30 -0.50 -47.77 -15.83
N LEU A 31 -1.42 -48.62 -15.37
CA LEU A 31 -1.31 -49.29 -14.07
C LEU A 31 -1.05 -50.80 -14.17
N SER A 32 -1.24 -51.40 -15.34
CA SER A 32 -1.08 -52.85 -15.52
C SER A 32 0.22 -53.15 -16.26
N PRO A 33 0.94 -54.22 -15.89
CA PRO A 33 2.07 -54.69 -16.68
C PRO A 33 1.57 -55.16 -18.04
N MET A 34 2.07 -54.54 -19.12
CA MET A 34 1.79 -54.91 -20.50
C MET A 34 3.10 -55.25 -21.23
N GLU A 35 3.04 -56.23 -22.13
CA GLU A 35 4.14 -56.45 -23.08
C GLU A 35 4.18 -55.29 -24.10
N GLU A 36 5.35 -55.01 -24.67
CA GLU A 36 5.56 -53.86 -25.58
C GLU A 36 4.57 -53.84 -26.77
N GLU A 37 4.28 -55.01 -27.33
CA GLU A 37 3.30 -55.15 -28.42
C GLU A 37 1.86 -54.84 -27.96
N GLU A 38 1.48 -55.26 -26.74
CA GLU A 38 0.16 -54.99 -26.18
C GLU A 38 0.00 -53.51 -25.80
N ALA A 39 1.05 -52.90 -25.22
CA ALA A 39 1.10 -51.48 -24.94
C ALA A 39 0.96 -50.64 -26.22
N GLY A 40 1.67 -51.02 -27.29
CA GLY A 40 1.55 -50.35 -28.59
C GLY A 40 0.15 -50.42 -29.19
N LEU A 41 -0.55 -51.56 -29.03
CA LEU A 41 -1.95 -51.68 -29.44
C LEU A 41 -2.90 -50.83 -28.58
N ALA A 42 -2.66 -50.75 -27.28
CA ALA A 42 -3.47 -49.94 -26.36
C ALA A 42 -3.30 -48.44 -26.67
N GLU A 43 -2.08 -47.99 -26.92
CA GLU A 43 -1.78 -46.64 -27.36
C GLU A 43 -2.45 -46.31 -28.71
N ALA A 44 -2.38 -47.23 -29.68
CA ALA A 44 -3.08 -47.07 -30.95
C ALA A 44 -4.59 -46.96 -30.76
N ALA A 45 -5.16 -47.77 -29.88
CA ALA A 45 -6.59 -47.72 -29.57
C ALA A 45 -6.99 -46.39 -28.89
N MET A 46 -6.24 -45.92 -27.89
CA MET A 46 -6.48 -44.60 -27.29
C MET A 46 -6.31 -43.45 -28.31
N THR A 47 -5.41 -43.60 -29.28
CA THR A 47 -5.23 -42.62 -30.36
C THR A 47 -6.48 -42.55 -31.24
N VAL A 48 -7.11 -43.68 -31.56
CA VAL A 48 -8.39 -43.70 -32.29
C VAL A 48 -9.53 -43.04 -31.49
N VAL A 49 -9.53 -43.16 -30.16
CA VAL A 49 -10.53 -42.53 -29.30
C VAL A 49 -10.51 -40.99 -29.40
N LEU A 50 -9.36 -40.39 -29.74
CA LEU A 50 -9.26 -38.93 -29.95
C LEU A 50 -10.20 -38.43 -31.06
N ASP A 51 -10.55 -39.28 -32.02
CA ASP A 51 -11.43 -38.96 -33.14
C ASP A 51 -12.91 -39.30 -32.87
N ASP A 52 -13.27 -39.80 -31.68
CA ASP A 52 -14.68 -40.11 -31.35
C ASP A 52 -15.50 -38.82 -31.27
N GLU A 53 -16.68 -38.79 -31.91
CA GLU A 53 -17.55 -37.60 -31.98
C GLU A 53 -18.10 -37.20 -30.60
N CYS A 54 -18.18 -38.13 -29.64
CA CYS A 54 -18.75 -37.93 -28.32
C CYS A 54 -17.71 -37.30 -27.36
N PRO A 55 -17.88 -36.03 -26.93
CA PRO A 55 -16.92 -35.37 -26.05
C PRO A 55 -16.80 -36.05 -24.68
N GLU A 56 -17.83 -36.73 -24.19
CA GLU A 56 -17.80 -37.50 -22.94
C GLU A 56 -16.81 -38.67 -22.99
N VAL A 57 -16.63 -39.28 -24.17
CA VAL A 57 -15.67 -40.37 -24.36
C VAL A 57 -14.24 -39.83 -24.33
N ARG A 58 -14.00 -38.70 -25.02
CA ARG A 58 -12.70 -38.02 -25.00
C ARG A 58 -12.37 -37.43 -23.63
N MET A 59 -13.37 -36.95 -22.90
CA MET A 59 -13.24 -36.52 -21.51
C MET A 59 -12.81 -37.68 -20.60
N ALA A 60 -13.44 -38.86 -20.74
CA ALA A 60 -13.05 -40.04 -19.96
C ALA A 60 -11.60 -40.48 -20.23
N LEU A 61 -11.09 -40.25 -21.44
CA LEU A 61 -9.68 -40.44 -21.77
C LEU A 61 -8.79 -39.41 -21.05
N ALA A 62 -9.16 -38.13 -21.09
CA ALA A 62 -8.44 -37.06 -20.42
C ALA A 62 -8.39 -37.24 -18.90
N GLU A 63 -9.51 -37.56 -18.26
CA GLU A 63 -9.60 -37.85 -16.82
C GLU A 63 -8.70 -39.01 -16.40
N ALA A 64 -8.55 -40.03 -17.25
CA ALA A 64 -7.72 -41.18 -16.97
C ALA A 64 -6.22 -40.91 -17.16
N LEU A 65 -5.83 -39.98 -18.04
CA LEU A 65 -4.44 -39.75 -18.43
C LEU A 65 -3.83 -38.48 -17.83
N ALA A 66 -4.63 -37.46 -17.48
CA ALA A 66 -4.15 -36.11 -17.25
C ALA A 66 -3.09 -36.02 -16.14
N ASP A 67 -3.17 -36.80 -15.05
CA ASP A 67 -2.21 -36.69 -13.94
C ASP A 67 -0.93 -37.52 -14.12
N HIS A 68 -0.78 -38.26 -15.23
CA HIS A 68 0.24 -39.30 -15.34
C HIS A 68 1.39 -38.94 -16.29
N ASP A 69 2.62 -39.08 -15.81
CA ASP A 69 3.86 -38.84 -16.57
C ASP A 69 4.19 -39.95 -17.59
N GLN A 70 3.57 -41.12 -17.47
CA GLN A 70 3.67 -42.22 -18.44
C GLN A 70 2.62 -42.15 -19.55
N ALA A 71 1.73 -41.15 -19.54
CA ALA A 71 0.72 -41.00 -20.59
C ALA A 71 1.38 -40.73 -21.96
N PRO A 72 0.84 -41.26 -23.07
CA PRO A 72 1.41 -40.99 -24.38
C PRO A 72 1.29 -39.50 -24.72
N ARG A 73 2.45 -38.85 -24.94
CA ARG A 73 2.52 -37.39 -25.08
C ARG A 73 1.63 -36.85 -26.21
N HIS A 74 1.56 -37.52 -27.36
CA HIS A 74 0.74 -37.06 -28.49
C HIS A 74 -0.76 -37.05 -28.16
N ILE A 75 -1.22 -37.97 -27.31
CA ILE A 75 -2.62 -38.00 -26.83
C ILE A 75 -2.89 -36.82 -25.90
N ILE A 76 -1.96 -36.55 -24.96
CA ILE A 76 -2.06 -35.36 -24.08
C ILE A 76 -2.09 -34.07 -24.90
N MET A 77 -1.25 -33.93 -25.92
CA MET A 77 -1.24 -32.75 -26.79
C MET A 77 -2.55 -32.58 -27.56
N ALA A 78 -3.12 -33.67 -28.08
CA ALA A 78 -4.40 -33.62 -28.78
C ALA A 78 -5.53 -33.19 -27.83
N LEU A 79 -5.59 -33.75 -26.63
CA LEU A 79 -6.60 -33.40 -25.63
C LEU A 79 -6.44 -31.96 -25.10
N ALA A 80 -5.20 -31.47 -24.96
CA ALA A 80 -4.92 -30.08 -24.60
C ALA A 80 -5.40 -29.07 -25.66
N SER A 81 -5.59 -29.53 -26.90
CA SER A 81 -6.10 -28.72 -28.03
C SER A 81 -7.58 -28.99 -28.36
N ASP A 82 -8.26 -29.82 -27.57
CA ASP A 82 -9.68 -30.15 -27.75
C ASP A 82 -10.57 -28.97 -27.29
N ASN A 83 -11.87 -29.20 -27.22
CA ASN A 83 -12.83 -28.28 -26.64
C ASN A 83 -12.42 -27.83 -25.23
N ILE A 84 -12.99 -26.70 -24.80
CA ILE A 84 -12.59 -25.98 -23.59
C ILE A 84 -12.67 -26.87 -22.34
N ALA A 85 -13.67 -27.74 -22.21
CA ALA A 85 -13.83 -28.56 -21.01
C ALA A 85 -12.70 -29.59 -20.88
N ILE A 86 -12.38 -30.29 -21.96
CA ILE A 86 -11.33 -31.33 -21.99
C ILE A 86 -9.94 -30.69 -21.87
N SER A 87 -9.68 -29.67 -22.68
CA SER A 87 -8.38 -28.98 -22.66
C SER A 87 -8.07 -28.36 -21.30
N SER A 88 -9.04 -27.73 -20.65
CA SER A 88 -8.83 -27.13 -19.31
C SER A 88 -8.44 -28.19 -18.26
N LEU A 89 -9.01 -29.39 -18.32
CA LEU A 89 -8.63 -30.49 -17.44
C LEU A 89 -7.16 -30.91 -17.66
N VAL A 90 -6.75 -31.04 -18.92
CA VAL A 90 -5.38 -31.44 -19.27
C VAL A 90 -4.37 -30.33 -18.94
N LEU A 91 -4.69 -29.08 -19.27
CA LEU A 91 -3.84 -27.91 -19.05
C LEU A 91 -3.58 -27.65 -17.55
N SER A 92 -4.55 -27.94 -16.68
CA SER A 92 -4.38 -27.76 -15.23
C SER A 92 -3.58 -28.87 -14.55
N ARG A 93 -3.54 -30.08 -15.14
CA ARG A 93 -3.06 -31.28 -14.43
C ARG A 93 -1.84 -31.94 -15.05
N SER A 94 -1.66 -31.86 -16.37
CA SER A 94 -0.67 -32.69 -17.03
C SER A 94 0.77 -32.25 -16.79
N PRO A 95 1.66 -33.15 -16.32
CA PRO A 95 3.08 -32.86 -16.17
C PRO A 95 3.85 -32.94 -17.50
N LEU A 96 3.21 -33.39 -18.58
CA LEU A 96 3.85 -33.62 -19.89
C LEU A 96 3.82 -32.40 -20.83
N LEU A 97 3.14 -31.33 -20.41
CA LEU A 97 3.10 -30.04 -21.10
C LEU A 97 4.40 -29.27 -20.85
N LEU A 98 5.01 -28.77 -21.93
CA LEU A 98 6.19 -27.91 -21.84
C LEU A 98 5.78 -26.48 -21.51
N ASP A 99 6.68 -25.73 -20.87
CA ASP A 99 6.47 -24.29 -20.60
C ASP A 99 6.10 -23.52 -21.87
N ALA A 100 6.74 -23.81 -23.01
CA ALA A 100 6.44 -23.15 -24.28
C ALA A 100 4.99 -23.36 -24.74
N GLU A 101 4.40 -24.52 -24.45
CA GLU A 101 3.01 -24.86 -24.79
C GLU A 101 2.04 -24.17 -23.83
N LEU A 102 2.37 -24.14 -22.54
CA LEU A 102 1.59 -23.41 -21.53
C LEU A 102 1.61 -21.90 -21.77
N ILE A 103 2.76 -21.34 -22.20
CA ILE A 103 2.91 -19.93 -22.57
C ILE A 103 2.06 -19.61 -23.80
N ASP A 104 2.04 -20.47 -24.82
CA ASP A 104 1.19 -20.26 -26.01
C ASP A 104 -0.29 -20.19 -25.63
N ILE A 105 -0.73 -21.03 -24.70
CA ILE A 105 -2.10 -21.00 -24.15
C ILE A 105 -2.33 -19.75 -23.30
N ALA A 106 -1.36 -19.31 -22.48
CA ALA A 106 -1.47 -18.05 -21.76
C ALA A 106 -1.64 -16.85 -22.72
N MET A 107 -1.03 -16.90 -23.90
CA MET A 107 -1.10 -15.83 -24.89
C MET A 107 -2.37 -15.86 -25.74
N THR A 108 -2.81 -17.05 -26.17
CA THR A 108 -3.83 -17.19 -27.24
C THR A 108 -5.08 -17.96 -26.81
N GLY A 109 -5.04 -18.65 -25.67
CA GLY A 109 -6.11 -19.51 -25.18
C GLY A 109 -7.36 -18.76 -24.73
N ALA A 110 -8.46 -19.51 -24.61
CA ALA A 110 -9.69 -19.01 -24.01
C ALA A 110 -9.52 -18.72 -22.51
N CYS A 111 -10.45 -17.95 -21.93
CA CYS A 111 -10.42 -17.56 -20.51
C CYS A 111 -10.26 -18.74 -19.56
N GLU A 112 -11.02 -19.82 -19.80
CA GLU A 112 -11.01 -21.05 -19.01
C GLU A 112 -9.70 -21.83 -19.13
N GLN A 113 -9.09 -21.82 -20.32
CA GLN A 113 -7.80 -22.46 -20.56
C GLN A 113 -6.67 -21.70 -19.88
N GLN A 114 -6.66 -20.37 -19.99
CA GLN A 114 -5.70 -19.51 -19.27
C GLN A 114 -5.83 -19.68 -17.75
N PHE A 115 -7.07 -19.76 -17.24
CA PHE A 115 -7.35 -20.03 -15.84
C PHE A 115 -6.80 -21.41 -15.43
N ALA A 116 -7.04 -22.45 -16.24
CA ALA A 116 -6.50 -23.78 -15.98
C ALA A 116 -4.96 -23.79 -15.90
N VAL A 117 -4.27 -23.04 -16.76
CA VAL A 117 -2.80 -22.90 -16.68
C VAL A 117 -2.38 -22.16 -15.41
N ALA A 118 -3.12 -21.13 -14.99
CA ALA A 118 -2.84 -20.38 -13.76
C ALA A 118 -3.07 -21.22 -12.48
N SER A 119 -4.03 -22.14 -12.49
CA SER A 119 -4.34 -23.04 -11.35
C SER A 119 -3.39 -24.23 -11.21
N ARG A 120 -2.36 -24.35 -12.06
CA ARG A 120 -1.41 -25.47 -11.99
C ARG A 120 -0.66 -25.47 -10.65
N TYR A 121 -0.25 -26.65 -10.19
CA TYR A 121 0.67 -26.77 -9.06
C TYR A 121 2.09 -26.37 -9.49
N MET A 122 2.68 -25.39 -8.81
CA MET A 122 4.03 -24.88 -9.06
C MET A 122 4.33 -24.54 -10.54
N PRO A 123 3.57 -23.61 -11.17
CA PRO A 123 3.89 -23.14 -12.51
C PRO A 123 5.28 -22.49 -12.54
N SER A 124 6.00 -22.63 -13.66
CA SER A 124 7.32 -22.02 -13.81
C SER A 124 7.21 -20.49 -13.88
N LEU A 125 8.27 -19.77 -13.48
CA LEU A 125 8.34 -18.31 -13.55
C LEU A 125 8.01 -17.77 -14.95
N ALA A 126 8.46 -18.47 -16.01
CA ALA A 126 8.18 -18.06 -17.39
C ALA A 126 6.68 -18.15 -17.74
N VAL A 127 5.98 -19.17 -17.23
CA VAL A 127 4.53 -19.31 -17.40
C VAL A 127 3.79 -18.24 -16.58
N CYS A 128 4.20 -18.00 -15.34
CA CYS A 128 3.65 -16.94 -14.50
C CYS A 128 3.76 -15.56 -15.17
N ASP A 129 4.95 -15.22 -15.69
CA ASP A 129 5.20 -13.95 -16.39
C ASP A 129 4.33 -13.82 -17.65
N ALA A 130 4.16 -14.91 -18.41
CA ALA A 130 3.30 -14.93 -19.59
C ALA A 130 1.82 -14.71 -19.23
N ILE A 131 1.34 -15.35 -18.16
CA ILE A 131 -0.03 -15.14 -17.67
C ILE A 131 -0.20 -13.68 -17.23
N ALA A 132 0.70 -13.16 -16.40
CA ALA A 132 0.68 -11.79 -15.91
C ALA A 132 0.66 -10.77 -17.07
N THR A 133 1.36 -11.05 -18.17
CA THR A 133 1.49 -10.14 -19.31
C THR A 133 0.34 -10.24 -20.31
N HIS A 134 -0.15 -11.46 -20.60
CA HIS A 134 -1.03 -11.69 -21.75
C HIS A 134 -2.43 -12.18 -21.37
N SER A 135 -2.58 -12.86 -20.23
CA SER A 135 -3.86 -13.48 -19.87
C SER A 135 -4.90 -12.47 -19.42
N GLN A 136 -6.15 -12.91 -19.41
CA GLN A 136 -7.31 -12.14 -18.97
C GLN A 136 -7.38 -12.02 -17.45
N LEU A 137 -8.22 -11.09 -16.97
CA LEU A 137 -8.40 -10.77 -15.55
C LEU A 137 -8.56 -12.02 -14.68
N ARG A 138 -9.47 -12.92 -15.05
CA ARG A 138 -9.79 -14.12 -14.27
C ARG A 138 -8.59 -15.03 -14.03
N ALA A 139 -7.74 -15.23 -15.05
CA ALA A 139 -6.53 -16.05 -14.95
C ALA A 139 -5.44 -15.34 -14.13
N CYS A 140 -5.34 -14.01 -14.24
CA CYS A 140 -4.41 -13.23 -13.43
C CYS A 140 -4.80 -13.21 -11.95
N THR A 141 -6.10 -13.12 -11.64
CA THR A 141 -6.62 -13.26 -10.27
C THR A 141 -6.29 -14.66 -9.72
N GLU A 142 -6.54 -15.71 -10.49
CA GLU A 142 -6.18 -17.07 -10.10
C GLU A 142 -4.69 -17.24 -9.84
N LEU A 143 -3.84 -16.68 -10.71
CA LEU A 143 -2.39 -16.70 -10.53
C LEU A 143 -1.96 -16.04 -9.20
N LEU A 144 -2.59 -14.93 -8.83
CA LEU A 144 -2.31 -14.24 -7.55
C LEU A 144 -2.82 -15.02 -6.33
N CYS A 145 -3.91 -15.77 -6.47
CA CYS A 145 -4.46 -16.64 -5.43
C CYS A 145 -3.71 -17.97 -5.31
N ASN A 146 -2.91 -18.34 -6.31
CA ASN A 146 -2.16 -19.59 -6.31
C ASN A 146 -0.92 -19.49 -5.40
N GLU A 147 -1.03 -20.01 -4.18
CA GLU A 147 0.05 -20.01 -3.18
C GLU A 147 1.32 -20.76 -3.64
N THR A 148 1.20 -21.64 -4.63
CA THR A 148 2.33 -22.41 -5.18
C THR A 148 3.02 -21.71 -6.34
N ALA A 149 2.44 -20.62 -6.86
CA ALA A 149 3.03 -19.82 -7.92
C ALA A 149 4.04 -18.82 -7.35
N GLU A 150 5.31 -18.99 -7.73
CA GLU A 150 6.32 -17.95 -7.52
C GLU A 150 6.16 -16.88 -8.60
N LEU A 151 6.08 -15.61 -8.19
CA LEU A 151 5.90 -14.48 -9.08
C LEU A 151 7.16 -13.62 -9.10
N SER A 152 7.59 -13.25 -10.30
CA SER A 152 8.67 -12.28 -10.46
C SER A 152 8.19 -10.87 -10.10
N LEU A 153 9.11 -9.99 -9.69
CA LEU A 153 8.80 -8.57 -9.49
C LEU A 153 8.24 -7.92 -10.78
N VAL A 154 8.69 -8.39 -11.95
CA VAL A 154 8.19 -7.92 -13.24
C VAL A 154 6.73 -8.34 -13.45
N ALA A 155 6.35 -9.56 -13.07
CA ALA A 155 4.96 -10.00 -13.11
C ALA A 155 4.08 -9.17 -12.18
N LEU A 156 4.52 -8.89 -10.96
CA LEU A 156 3.79 -8.05 -10.01
C LEU A 156 3.58 -6.62 -10.54
N ASP A 157 4.64 -5.99 -11.07
CA ASP A 157 4.56 -4.67 -11.71
C ASP A 157 3.60 -4.68 -12.90
N THR A 158 3.66 -5.74 -13.72
CA THR A 158 2.78 -5.90 -14.89
C THR A 158 1.32 -6.06 -14.49
N LEU A 159 1.03 -6.87 -13.47
CA LEU A 159 -0.31 -7.05 -12.93
C LEU A 159 -0.86 -5.75 -12.33
N ALA A 160 -0.05 -5.03 -11.56
CA ALA A 160 -0.42 -3.72 -11.01
C ALA A 160 -0.75 -2.71 -12.13
N GLY A 161 0.08 -2.66 -13.18
CA GLY A 161 -0.16 -1.79 -14.34
C GLY A 161 -1.44 -2.14 -15.10
N ARG A 162 -1.65 -3.43 -15.43
CA ARG A 162 -2.78 -3.89 -16.24
C ARG A 162 -4.11 -3.88 -15.49
N PHE A 163 -4.11 -4.31 -14.22
CA PHE A 163 -5.34 -4.60 -13.49
C PHE A 163 -5.40 -3.98 -12.08
N GLY A 164 -4.48 -3.10 -11.69
CA GLY A 164 -4.53 -2.46 -10.38
C GLY A 164 -5.75 -1.57 -10.13
N ASP A 165 -6.57 -1.27 -11.15
CA ASP A 165 -7.86 -0.56 -10.98
C ASP A 165 -8.95 -1.51 -10.46
N ASN A 166 -8.81 -2.82 -10.71
CA ASN A 166 -9.72 -3.84 -10.17
C ASN A 166 -9.46 -4.03 -8.66
N PRO A 167 -10.50 -3.93 -7.80
CA PRO A 167 -10.33 -3.98 -6.35
C PRO A 167 -9.80 -5.32 -5.85
N ASP A 168 -10.19 -6.44 -6.45
CA ASP A 168 -9.75 -7.78 -6.03
C ASP A 168 -8.25 -7.95 -6.28
N ILE A 169 -7.77 -7.63 -7.49
CA ILE A 169 -6.34 -7.70 -7.81
C ILE A 169 -5.53 -6.70 -6.99
N ARG A 170 -6.02 -5.47 -6.84
CA ARG A 170 -5.34 -4.47 -6.01
C ARG A 170 -5.20 -4.92 -4.56
N GLY A 171 -6.27 -5.49 -3.98
CA GLY A 171 -6.25 -6.05 -2.62
C GLY A 171 -5.28 -7.22 -2.48
N LEU A 172 -5.21 -8.11 -3.47
CA LEU A 172 -4.23 -9.21 -3.49
C LEU A 172 -2.79 -8.71 -3.59
N LEU A 173 -2.52 -7.71 -4.45
CA LEU A 173 -1.18 -7.17 -4.66
C LEU A 173 -0.68 -6.36 -3.46
N ILE A 174 -1.52 -5.52 -2.85
CA ILE A 174 -1.07 -4.62 -1.79
C ILE A 174 -0.66 -5.36 -0.50
N ARG A 175 -1.26 -6.52 -0.26
CA ARG A 175 -0.92 -7.43 0.85
C ARG A 175 0.42 -8.14 0.67
N ARG A 176 1.07 -7.97 -0.48
CA ARG A 176 2.33 -8.65 -0.77
C ARG A 176 3.52 -7.88 -0.17
N PRO A 177 4.37 -8.55 0.63
CA PRO A 177 5.55 -7.92 1.22
C PRO A 177 6.69 -7.74 0.21
N ASP A 178 6.70 -8.50 -0.88
CA ASP A 178 7.70 -8.45 -1.95
C ASP A 178 7.40 -7.38 -3.02
N LEU A 179 6.33 -6.61 -2.85
CA LEU A 179 5.94 -5.59 -3.82
C LEU A 179 6.92 -4.41 -3.81
N LEU A 180 7.40 -4.03 -4.99
CA LEU A 180 8.32 -2.91 -5.13
C LEU A 180 7.70 -1.58 -4.66
N PRO A 181 8.47 -0.68 -4.04
CA PRO A 181 7.95 0.59 -3.53
C PRO A 181 7.26 1.44 -4.60
N ARG A 182 7.84 1.50 -5.81
CA ARG A 182 7.22 2.17 -6.97
C ARG A 182 5.84 1.59 -7.35
N THR A 183 5.66 0.30 -7.14
CA THR A 183 4.45 -0.44 -7.53
C THR A 183 3.36 -0.26 -6.50
N ARG A 184 3.71 -0.16 -5.22
CA ARG A 184 2.79 0.30 -4.16
C ARG A 184 2.28 1.70 -4.45
N VAL A 185 3.14 2.63 -4.85
CA VAL A 185 2.74 4.00 -5.24
C VAL A 185 1.81 3.99 -6.46
N LEU A 186 2.09 3.15 -7.47
CA LEU A 186 1.18 2.96 -8.61
C LEU A 186 -0.20 2.45 -8.18
N LEU A 187 -0.27 1.51 -7.24
CA LEU A 187 -1.55 1.00 -6.73
C LEU A 187 -2.32 2.06 -5.93
N LEU A 188 -1.64 2.88 -5.13
CA LEU A 188 -2.25 4.03 -4.46
C LEU A 188 -2.82 5.05 -5.45
N GLU A 189 -2.13 5.26 -6.57
CA GLU A 189 -2.63 6.12 -7.65
C GLU A 189 -3.88 5.53 -8.29
N LYS A 190 -3.87 4.25 -8.64
CA LYS A 190 -5.02 3.55 -9.23
C LYS A 190 -6.23 3.53 -8.29
N LEU A 191 -5.99 3.37 -6.99
CA LEU A 191 -7.02 3.52 -5.96
C LEU A 191 -7.66 4.91 -6.02
N SER A 192 -6.85 5.97 -6.14
CA SER A 192 -7.35 7.35 -6.20
C SER A 192 -8.31 7.58 -7.36
N VAL A 193 -8.00 7.01 -8.53
CA VAL A 193 -8.84 7.14 -9.72
C VAL A 193 -10.15 6.37 -9.55
N ALA A 194 -10.07 5.10 -9.09
CA ALA A 194 -11.25 4.26 -8.87
C ALA A 194 -12.23 4.88 -7.86
N TYR A 195 -11.71 5.48 -6.79
CA TYR A 195 -12.53 6.20 -5.82
C TYR A 195 -13.15 7.47 -6.39
N GLY A 196 -12.45 8.18 -7.27
CA GLY A 196 -12.99 9.35 -7.98
C GLY A 196 -14.27 9.00 -8.73
N GLU A 197 -14.23 7.90 -9.49
CA GLU A 197 -15.37 7.42 -10.28
C GLU A 197 -16.56 6.98 -9.40
N GLU A 198 -16.31 6.37 -8.23
CA GLU A 198 -17.37 5.98 -7.30
C GLU A 198 -17.97 7.20 -6.59
N ALA A 199 -17.12 8.16 -6.19
CA ALA A 199 -17.55 9.35 -5.50
C ALA A 199 -18.46 10.23 -6.38
N GLU A 200 -18.32 10.22 -7.71
CA GLU A 200 -19.27 10.88 -8.63
C GLU A 200 -20.72 10.36 -8.50
N ARG A 201 -20.91 9.12 -8.06
CA ARG A 201 -22.23 8.47 -7.93
C ARG A 201 -22.93 8.80 -6.61
N SER A 202 -22.18 9.27 -5.62
CA SER A 202 -22.69 9.61 -4.29
C SER A 202 -23.30 11.02 -4.26
N GLU A 203 -24.35 11.23 -3.48
CA GLU A 203 -24.99 12.55 -3.28
C GLU A 203 -24.36 13.28 -2.07
N GLY A 204 -24.42 14.62 -2.03
CA GLY A 204 -24.05 15.41 -0.84
C GLY A 204 -22.78 16.27 -0.92
N MET A 205 -21.92 16.12 -1.94
CA MET A 205 -20.81 17.04 -2.20
C MET A 205 -20.66 17.35 -3.70
N SER A 206 -20.12 18.53 -4.02
CA SER A 206 -19.80 18.86 -5.41
C SER A 206 -18.70 17.96 -5.95
N PRO A 207 -18.74 17.57 -7.25
CA PRO A 207 -17.75 16.66 -7.84
C PRO A 207 -16.32 17.19 -7.71
N VAL A 208 -16.14 18.51 -7.89
CA VAL A 208 -14.84 19.20 -7.73
C VAL A 208 -14.28 19.02 -6.32
N ARG A 209 -15.12 19.08 -5.28
CA ARG A 209 -14.68 18.93 -3.89
C ARG A 209 -14.33 17.48 -3.56
N LYS A 210 -15.08 16.52 -4.12
CA LYS A 210 -14.81 15.08 -3.98
C LYS A 210 -13.48 14.70 -4.62
N GLU A 211 -13.26 15.11 -5.86
CA GLU A 211 -12.00 14.87 -6.57
C GLU A 211 -10.80 15.47 -5.82
N GLN A 212 -10.96 16.70 -5.30
CA GLN A 212 -9.91 17.32 -4.50
C GLN A 212 -9.62 16.54 -3.22
N LEU A 213 -10.65 16.12 -2.48
CA LEU A 213 -10.46 15.33 -1.26
C LEU A 213 -9.73 14.02 -1.54
N ILE A 214 -10.17 13.26 -2.56
CA ILE A 214 -9.55 11.98 -2.93
C ILE A 214 -8.09 12.17 -3.32
N ARG A 215 -7.80 13.18 -4.16
CA ARG A 215 -6.41 13.51 -4.53
C ARG A 215 -5.57 13.79 -3.29
N GLU A 216 -6.06 14.59 -2.37
CA GLU A 216 -5.34 14.98 -1.15
C GLU A 216 -5.11 13.80 -0.20
N THR A 217 -6.11 12.94 -0.01
CA THR A 217 -5.98 11.72 0.81
C THR A 217 -4.94 10.77 0.20
N CYS A 218 -4.94 10.60 -1.12
CA CYS A 218 -3.95 9.74 -1.79
C CYS A 218 -2.54 10.33 -1.79
N GLU A 219 -2.39 11.66 -1.90
CA GLU A 219 -1.11 12.33 -1.70
C GLU A 219 -0.60 12.14 -0.27
N LYS A 220 -1.47 12.30 0.74
CA LYS A 220 -1.13 12.01 2.15
C LYS A 220 -0.67 10.57 2.31
N ALA A 221 -1.43 9.59 1.80
CA ALA A 221 -1.08 8.18 1.87
C ALA A 221 0.28 7.88 1.22
N THR A 222 0.55 8.49 0.06
CA THR A 222 1.83 8.34 -0.65
C THR A 222 2.99 8.92 0.16
N ILE A 223 2.83 10.10 0.75
CA ILE A 223 3.87 10.76 1.56
C ILE A 223 4.15 9.97 2.84
N THR A 224 3.10 9.48 3.50
CA THR A 224 3.19 8.61 4.68
C THR A 224 3.92 7.31 4.34
N TYR A 225 3.56 6.67 3.22
CA TYR A 225 4.24 5.46 2.76
C TYR A 225 5.72 5.74 2.46
N ALA A 226 6.02 6.81 1.70
CA ALA A 226 7.40 7.20 1.38
C ALA A 226 8.24 7.51 2.63
N ALA A 227 7.63 7.98 3.73
CA ALA A 227 8.35 8.23 4.98
C ALA A 227 8.84 6.93 5.66
N GLN A 228 8.29 5.78 5.31
CA GLN A 228 8.63 4.49 5.93
C GLN A 228 9.59 3.66 5.08
N VAL A 229 9.78 4.08 3.82
CA VAL A 229 10.63 3.40 2.84
C VAL A 229 12.09 3.81 3.05
N HIS A 230 13.03 2.90 2.74
CA HIS A 230 14.46 3.18 2.83
C HIS A 230 14.89 4.29 1.85
N GLU A 231 15.93 5.05 2.22
CA GLU A 231 16.43 6.16 1.38
C GLU A 231 16.85 5.72 -0.03
N GLU A 232 17.32 4.47 -0.19
CA GLU A 232 17.73 3.90 -1.48
C GLU A 232 16.53 3.72 -2.43
N ASP A 233 15.36 3.39 -1.87
CA ASP A 233 14.12 3.12 -2.60
C ASP A 233 13.30 4.38 -2.87
N LEU A 234 13.53 5.47 -2.11
CA LEU A 234 12.89 6.77 -2.33
C LEU A 234 13.10 7.29 -3.76
N ARG A 235 14.24 6.96 -4.37
CA ARG A 235 14.53 7.34 -5.74
C ARG A 235 13.50 6.77 -6.72
N GLU A 236 13.13 5.50 -6.58
CA GLU A 236 12.16 4.86 -7.47
C GLU A 236 10.76 5.50 -7.29
N ILE A 237 10.38 5.81 -6.05
CA ILE A 237 9.13 6.52 -5.76
C ILE A 237 9.09 7.89 -6.43
N VAL A 238 10.17 8.68 -6.31
CA VAL A 238 10.28 9.99 -6.93
C VAL A 238 10.20 9.88 -8.45
N GLU A 239 10.91 8.93 -9.06
CA GLU A 239 10.87 8.69 -10.50
C GLU A 239 9.45 8.36 -10.97
N THR A 240 8.73 7.50 -10.24
CA THR A 240 7.32 7.18 -10.55
C THR A 240 6.42 8.41 -10.47
N LEU A 241 6.51 9.21 -9.41
CA LEU A 241 5.69 10.41 -9.21
C LEU A 241 5.98 11.51 -10.24
N VAL A 242 7.23 11.62 -10.69
CA VAL A 242 7.61 12.56 -11.75
C VAL A 242 7.07 12.07 -13.10
N ASN A 243 7.23 10.78 -13.42
CA ASN A 243 6.76 10.21 -14.68
C ASN A 243 5.22 10.23 -14.80
N SER A 244 4.49 10.11 -13.70
CA SER A 244 3.02 10.25 -13.68
C SER A 244 2.53 11.71 -13.61
N GLY A 245 3.44 12.69 -13.53
CA GLY A 245 3.09 14.12 -13.43
C GLY A 245 2.47 14.54 -12.09
N ARG A 246 2.55 13.67 -11.08
CA ARG A 246 2.01 13.90 -9.73
C ARG A 246 2.98 14.74 -8.86
N MET A 247 4.25 14.77 -9.22
CA MET A 247 5.26 15.60 -8.55
C MET A 247 5.06 17.09 -8.90
N ASN A 248 4.44 17.85 -8.00
CA ASN A 248 4.20 19.28 -8.17
C ASN A 248 4.48 20.08 -6.87
N ALA A 249 4.42 21.40 -6.94
CA ALA A 249 4.70 22.26 -5.78
C ALA A 249 3.72 22.05 -4.61
N ALA A 250 2.45 21.73 -4.86
CA ALA A 250 1.50 21.45 -3.79
C ALA A 250 1.84 20.14 -3.06
N PHE A 251 2.20 19.09 -3.81
CA PHE A 251 2.66 17.81 -3.26
C PHE A 251 3.93 17.98 -2.42
N LEU A 252 4.92 18.70 -2.93
CA LEU A 252 6.18 18.96 -2.22
C LEU A 252 5.97 19.81 -0.96
N LEU A 253 5.07 20.79 -1.01
CA LEU A 253 4.72 21.59 0.16
C LEU A 253 4.06 20.72 1.23
N ARG A 254 3.11 19.86 0.84
CA ARG A 254 2.51 18.87 1.73
C ARG A 254 3.57 17.94 2.34
N ALA A 255 4.52 17.45 1.54
CA ALA A 255 5.60 16.59 2.03
C ALA A 255 6.44 17.25 3.14
N ILE A 256 6.83 18.53 2.96
CA ILE A 256 7.55 19.30 4.00
C ILE A 256 6.66 19.56 5.22
N CYS A 257 5.40 19.92 5.01
CA CYS A 257 4.44 20.17 6.10
C CYS A 257 4.13 18.91 6.91
N MET A 258 4.21 17.72 6.29
CA MET A 258 4.12 16.41 6.95
C MET A 258 5.46 15.93 7.55
N GLY A 259 6.56 16.68 7.34
CA GLY A 259 7.88 16.36 7.90
C GLY A 259 8.70 15.34 7.11
N ASN A 260 8.29 14.97 5.90
CA ASN A 260 9.08 14.11 5.03
C ASN A 260 10.09 14.94 4.20
N ILE A 261 11.12 15.42 4.89
CA ILE A 261 12.19 16.24 4.27
C ILE A 261 13.06 15.38 3.35
N ALA A 262 13.24 14.09 3.64
CA ALA A 262 13.95 13.16 2.77
C ALA A 262 13.29 13.05 1.38
N LEU A 263 11.96 12.88 1.31
CA LEU A 263 11.23 12.88 0.05
C LEU A 263 11.37 14.22 -0.69
N PHE A 264 11.31 15.34 0.02
CA PHE A 264 11.50 16.67 -0.57
C PHE A 264 12.92 16.84 -1.15
N ALA A 265 13.96 16.42 -0.41
CA ALA A 265 15.35 16.46 -0.86
C ALA A 265 15.58 15.56 -2.08
N ALA A 266 15.06 14.33 -2.05
CA ALA A 266 15.13 13.39 -3.17
C ALA A 266 14.43 13.92 -4.42
N ALA A 267 13.25 14.54 -4.26
CA ALA A 267 12.54 15.17 -5.36
C ALA A 267 13.31 16.37 -5.94
N LEU A 268 13.86 17.26 -5.11
CA LEU A 268 14.71 18.36 -5.60
C LEU A 268 15.98 17.86 -6.29
N ALA A 269 16.59 16.79 -5.79
CA ALA A 269 17.77 16.17 -6.40
C ALA A 269 17.44 15.64 -7.80
N HIS A 270 16.30 14.96 -7.95
CA HIS A 270 15.83 14.46 -9.24
C HIS A 270 15.47 15.61 -10.21
N LEU A 271 14.62 16.56 -9.77
CA LEU A 271 14.14 17.66 -10.61
C LEU A 271 15.25 18.63 -11.02
N ALA A 272 16.22 18.91 -10.13
CA ALA A 272 17.34 19.78 -10.44
C ALA A 272 18.52 19.05 -11.12
N ASP A 273 18.44 17.73 -11.32
CA ASP A 273 19.55 16.89 -11.79
C ASP A 273 20.84 17.17 -10.99
N MET A 274 20.75 16.96 -9.67
CA MET A 274 21.84 17.21 -8.71
C MET A 274 22.00 16.04 -7.75
N PRO A 275 23.23 15.72 -7.30
CA PRO A 275 23.44 14.68 -6.30
C PRO A 275 22.72 14.99 -4.99
N ILE A 276 22.03 14.00 -4.41
CA ILE A 276 21.29 14.11 -3.15
C ILE A 276 22.14 14.77 -2.03
N PRO A 277 23.41 14.36 -1.78
CA PRO A 277 24.22 14.98 -0.71
C PRO A 277 24.44 16.48 -0.90
N ARG A 278 24.45 16.96 -2.15
CA ARG A 278 24.59 18.39 -2.44
C ARG A 278 23.31 19.15 -2.18
N VAL A 279 22.16 18.55 -2.49
CA VAL A 279 20.84 19.12 -2.17
C VAL A 279 20.65 19.19 -0.66
N GLU A 280 20.95 18.10 0.04
CA GLU A 280 20.89 18.04 1.51
C GLU A 280 21.75 19.10 2.17
N ALA A 281 22.99 19.30 1.72
CA ALA A 281 23.86 20.37 2.20
C ALA A 281 23.24 21.77 2.00
N VAL A 282 22.60 22.02 0.85
CA VAL A 282 21.90 23.29 0.59
C VAL A 282 20.70 23.46 1.54
N LEU A 283 19.94 22.40 1.81
CA LEU A 283 18.82 22.42 2.76
C LEU A 283 19.30 22.57 4.21
N ALA A 284 20.49 22.04 4.53
CA ALA A 284 21.15 22.07 5.84
C ALA A 284 22.01 23.33 6.10
N GLU A 285 22.23 24.21 5.10
CA GLU A 285 22.81 25.55 5.26
C GLU A 285 21.78 26.72 5.23
N SER A 286 21.89 27.73 6.12
CA SER A 286 20.98 28.88 6.17
C SER A 286 21.30 29.90 5.07
N ARG A 287 21.43 29.42 3.83
CA ARG A 287 21.78 30.22 2.65
C ARG A 287 20.60 30.29 1.69
N THR A 288 19.69 31.23 1.93
CA THR A 288 18.50 31.47 1.10
C THR A 288 18.82 31.62 -0.39
N GLY A 289 19.96 32.22 -0.75
CA GLY A 289 20.40 32.35 -2.14
C GLY A 289 20.74 31.01 -2.81
N ALA A 290 21.39 30.08 -2.08
CA ALA A 290 21.70 28.75 -2.59
C ALA A 290 20.43 27.92 -2.76
N PHE A 291 19.53 27.98 -1.77
CA PHE A 291 18.22 27.32 -1.87
C PHE A 291 17.38 27.87 -3.03
N ARG A 292 17.35 29.20 -3.23
CA ARG A 292 16.65 29.82 -4.36
C ARG A 292 17.17 29.36 -5.72
N ALA A 293 18.49 29.22 -5.86
CA ALA A 293 19.10 28.73 -7.08
C ALA A 293 18.72 27.26 -7.35
N LEU A 294 18.73 26.41 -6.31
CA LEU A 294 18.27 25.02 -6.39
C LEU A 294 16.78 24.93 -6.76
N TYR A 295 15.93 25.68 -6.06
CA TYR A 295 14.49 25.74 -6.28
C TYR A 295 14.13 26.15 -7.72
N SER A 296 14.82 27.17 -8.24
CA SER A 296 14.63 27.63 -9.62
C SER A 296 15.10 26.60 -10.65
N ARG A 297 16.17 25.85 -10.33
CA ARG A 297 16.69 24.78 -11.19
C ARG A 297 15.78 23.55 -11.22
N ALA A 298 15.04 23.30 -10.14
CA ALA A 298 13.98 22.29 -10.08
C ALA A 298 12.67 22.72 -10.78
N GLU A 299 12.68 23.88 -11.46
CA GLU A 299 11.55 24.42 -12.23
C GLU A 299 10.25 24.64 -11.41
N LEU A 300 10.39 24.84 -10.10
CA LEU A 300 9.26 25.08 -9.21
C LEU A 300 8.76 26.55 -9.32
N PRO A 301 7.45 26.82 -9.11
CA PRO A 301 6.89 28.16 -9.23
C PRO A 301 7.48 29.15 -8.21
N LEU A 302 8.13 30.21 -8.69
CA LEU A 302 8.75 31.20 -7.82
C LEU A 302 7.77 31.94 -6.89
N SER A 303 6.47 31.95 -7.23
CA SER A 303 5.41 32.49 -6.36
C SER A 303 5.30 31.74 -5.03
N ALA A 304 5.63 30.44 -4.99
CA ALA A 304 5.58 29.64 -3.77
C ALA A 304 6.92 29.65 -3.00
N PHE A 305 7.98 30.26 -3.52
CA PHE A 305 9.33 30.18 -2.94
C PHE A 305 9.40 30.65 -1.49
N SER A 306 8.69 31.72 -1.14
CA SER A 306 8.66 32.27 0.23
C SER A 306 8.17 31.23 1.25
N VAL A 307 7.12 30.48 0.90
CA VAL A 307 6.53 29.43 1.74
C VAL A 307 7.53 28.30 1.98
N PHE A 308 8.17 27.80 0.93
CA PHE A 308 9.20 26.76 1.04
C PHE A 308 10.40 27.22 1.87
N SER A 309 10.87 28.45 1.63
CA SER A 309 12.00 29.02 2.37
C SER A 309 11.68 29.14 3.86
N THR A 310 10.47 29.62 4.21
CA THR A 310 10.02 29.71 5.60
C THR A 310 9.94 28.31 6.22
N ALA A 311 9.33 27.34 5.53
CA ALA A 311 9.19 25.98 6.05
C ALA A 311 10.53 25.34 6.40
N ILE A 312 11.52 25.46 5.51
CA ILE A 312 12.88 24.93 5.74
C ILE A 312 13.55 25.66 6.90
N GLU A 313 13.45 26.99 6.96
CA GLU A 313 14.06 27.77 8.06
C GLU A 313 13.45 27.41 9.42
N THR A 314 12.13 27.21 9.48
CA THR A 314 11.44 26.76 10.70
C THR A 314 11.86 25.34 11.08
N TRP A 315 11.93 24.40 10.13
CA TRP A 315 12.44 23.05 10.38
C TRP A 315 13.84 23.09 11.00
N ARG A 316 14.76 23.88 10.43
CA ARG A 316 16.13 24.01 10.97
C ARG A 316 16.14 24.56 12.37
N THR A 317 15.36 25.61 12.63
CA THR A 317 15.33 26.28 13.93
C THR A 317 14.78 25.35 15.01
N LEU A 318 13.69 24.64 14.72
CA LEU A 318 13.09 23.69 15.65
C LEU A 318 14.01 22.48 15.91
N LEU A 319 14.67 21.96 14.88
CA LEU A 319 15.61 20.83 15.01
C LEU A 319 16.94 21.22 15.67
N ALA A 320 17.35 22.49 15.56
CA ALA A 320 18.54 23.01 16.25
C ALA A 320 18.23 23.45 17.69
N GLY A 321 16.95 23.62 18.04
CA GLY A 321 16.50 23.99 19.38
C GLY A 321 16.97 23.00 20.45
N HIS A 322 17.19 23.50 21.66
CA HIS A 322 17.65 22.71 22.81
C HIS A 322 16.52 22.08 23.63
N ASP A 323 15.28 22.50 23.41
CA ASP A 323 14.11 21.98 24.11
C ASP A 323 13.70 20.61 23.54
N GLU A 324 13.27 19.70 24.43
CA GLU A 324 12.68 18.40 24.06
C GLU A 324 11.29 18.62 23.44
N VAL A 325 11.24 19.17 22.23
CA VAL A 325 10.01 19.18 21.44
C VAL A 325 9.79 17.78 20.90
N ASP A 326 8.62 17.20 21.20
CA ASP A 326 8.21 15.91 20.66
C ASP A 326 8.34 15.94 19.11
N PRO A 327 9.10 15.02 18.49
CA PRO A 327 9.23 14.96 17.05
C PRO A 327 7.89 14.89 16.31
N ALA A 328 6.86 14.26 16.91
CA ALA A 328 5.51 14.20 16.33
C ALA A 328 4.82 15.58 16.25
N ARG A 329 5.26 16.54 17.07
CA ARG A 329 4.74 17.93 17.08
C ARG A 329 5.36 18.83 16.03
N LEU A 330 6.53 18.47 15.48
CA LEU A 330 7.28 19.34 14.58
C LEU A 330 6.53 19.68 13.28
N PRO A 331 5.87 18.73 12.57
CA PRO A 331 5.07 19.03 11.38
C PRO A 331 4.00 20.11 11.62
N TYR A 332 3.30 20.02 12.75
CA TYR A 332 2.30 20.99 13.17
C TYR A 332 2.91 22.38 13.43
N LEU A 333 4.01 22.45 14.18
CA LEU A 333 4.67 23.72 14.48
C LEU A 333 5.19 24.43 13.23
N VAL A 334 5.80 23.67 12.32
CA VAL A 334 6.28 24.21 11.03
C VAL A 334 5.11 24.73 10.20
N THR A 335 4.07 23.92 10.02
CA THR A 335 2.93 24.30 9.17
C THR A 335 2.22 25.54 9.73
N ARG A 336 2.12 25.64 11.06
CA ARG A 336 1.57 26.82 11.74
C ARG A 336 2.41 28.08 11.48
N GLU A 337 3.74 27.98 11.59
CA GLU A 337 4.63 29.13 11.39
C GLU A 337 4.65 29.58 9.92
N VAL A 338 4.62 28.62 8.99
CA VAL A 338 4.51 28.88 7.55
C VAL A 338 3.23 29.64 7.23
N LEU A 339 2.09 29.18 7.73
CA LEU A 339 0.80 29.86 7.53
C LEU A 339 0.80 31.27 8.14
N LYS A 340 1.34 31.43 9.36
CA LYS A 340 1.43 32.72 10.05
C LYS A 340 2.30 33.75 9.31
N THR A 341 3.37 33.29 8.68
CA THR A 341 4.34 34.16 7.98
C THR A 341 3.91 34.45 6.55
N TYR A 342 3.01 33.64 5.98
CA TYR A 342 2.54 33.81 4.61
C TYR A 342 1.56 34.98 4.47
N HIS A 343 1.89 35.91 3.58
CA HIS A 343 1.06 37.06 3.26
C HIS A 343 0.83 37.07 1.74
N PRO A 344 -0.43 36.96 1.27
CA PRO A 344 -0.73 36.96 -0.17
C PRO A 344 -0.40 38.34 -0.79
N ASP A 345 0.21 38.33 -1.97
CA ASP A 345 0.63 39.56 -2.68
C ASP A 345 -0.53 40.31 -3.39
N SER A 346 -1.77 39.82 -3.37
CA SER A 346 -2.87 40.31 -4.24
C SER A 346 -4.09 40.91 -3.53
N ASP A 347 -4.51 42.09 -4.01
CA ASP A 347 -5.73 42.86 -3.65
C ASP A 347 -7.05 42.19 -4.15
N GLY A 348 -7.36 40.98 -3.67
CA GLY A 348 -8.72 40.42 -3.77
C GLY A 348 -8.95 39.26 -4.75
N GLN A 349 -7.91 38.56 -5.21
CA GLN A 349 -8.06 37.22 -5.81
C GLN A 349 -7.88 36.14 -4.73
N VAL A 350 -8.65 35.06 -4.83
CA VAL A 350 -8.49 33.89 -3.94
C VAL A 350 -7.12 33.29 -4.18
N ASP A 351 -6.23 33.43 -3.20
CA ASP A 351 -4.92 32.84 -3.23
C ASP A 351 -5.00 31.33 -2.96
N ALA A 352 -4.88 30.53 -4.03
CA ALA A 352 -4.91 29.08 -3.97
C ALA A 352 -3.85 28.50 -3.01
N LEU A 353 -2.70 29.18 -2.85
CA LEU A 353 -1.65 28.76 -1.93
C LEU A 353 -2.05 29.00 -0.48
N LEU A 354 -2.71 30.13 -0.17
CA LEU A 354 -3.27 30.38 1.16
C LEU A 354 -4.33 29.33 1.52
N VAL A 355 -5.20 28.98 0.57
CA VAL A 355 -6.25 27.95 0.77
C VAL A 355 -5.61 26.59 1.08
N LEU A 356 -4.58 26.20 0.32
CA LEU A 356 -3.82 24.97 0.58
C LEU A 356 -3.15 25.01 1.96
N LEU A 357 -2.47 26.10 2.32
CA LEU A 357 -1.78 26.23 3.60
C LEU A 357 -2.73 26.16 4.80
N ARG A 358 -3.90 26.82 4.72
CA ARG A 358 -4.93 26.73 5.77
C ARG A 358 -5.41 25.30 5.95
N ARG A 359 -5.56 24.55 4.85
CA ARG A 359 -5.96 23.15 4.88
C ARG A 359 -4.88 22.26 5.50
N LEU A 360 -3.63 22.39 5.06
CA LEU A 360 -2.50 21.66 5.62
C LEU A 360 -2.32 21.96 7.13
N ALA A 361 -2.53 23.22 7.55
CA ALA A 361 -2.48 23.60 8.96
C ALA A 361 -3.59 22.93 9.78
N ALA A 362 -4.82 22.90 9.27
CA ALA A 362 -5.93 22.21 9.92
C ALA A 362 -5.69 20.69 10.02
N GLU A 363 -5.17 20.07 8.95
CA GLU A 363 -4.78 18.66 8.94
C GLU A 363 -3.69 18.38 9.98
N ALA A 364 -2.61 19.16 9.99
CA ALA A 364 -1.49 18.99 10.92
C ALA A 364 -1.92 19.23 12.39
N ALA A 365 -2.83 20.17 12.64
CA ALA A 365 -3.40 20.41 13.97
C ALA A 365 -4.21 19.21 14.47
N ARG A 366 -5.05 18.63 13.61
CA ARG A 366 -5.84 17.42 13.93
C ARG A 366 -4.95 16.22 14.21
N GLU A 367 -3.94 15.99 13.37
CA GLU A 367 -2.99 14.88 13.55
C GLU A 367 -2.19 15.02 14.86
N ASN A 368 -1.74 16.25 15.15
CA ASN A 368 -1.08 16.56 16.41
C ASN A 368 -2.00 16.35 17.62
N ALA A 369 -3.26 16.78 17.54
CA ALA A 369 -4.23 16.59 18.62
C ALA A 369 -4.49 15.10 18.86
N ARG A 370 -4.66 14.30 17.81
CA ARG A 370 -4.81 12.83 17.92
C ARG A 370 -3.60 12.21 18.62
N SER A 371 -2.39 12.55 18.15
CA SER A 371 -1.13 12.05 18.74
C SER A 371 -1.01 12.40 20.22
N GLU A 372 -1.36 13.64 20.59
CA GLU A 372 -1.31 14.12 21.98
C GLU A 372 -2.35 13.42 22.87
N VAL A 373 -3.58 13.23 22.38
CA VAL A 373 -4.62 12.47 23.10
C VAL A 373 -4.14 11.04 23.33
N THR A 374 -3.62 10.35 22.30
CA THR A 374 -3.09 8.99 22.45
C THR A 374 -1.98 8.92 23.48
N ARG A 375 -1.06 9.90 23.49
CA ARG A 375 0.02 10.01 24.48
C ARG A 375 -0.54 10.17 25.90
N ILE A 376 -1.48 11.10 26.10
CA ILE A 376 -2.12 11.35 27.39
C ILE A 376 -2.87 10.11 27.89
N THR A 377 -3.65 9.44 27.02
CA THR A 377 -4.39 8.23 27.39
C THR A 377 -3.44 7.09 27.77
N ARG A 378 -2.31 6.94 27.05
CA ARG A 378 -1.27 5.95 27.39
C ARG A 378 -0.67 6.24 28.77
N GLU A 379 -0.26 7.48 29.00
CA GLU A 379 0.32 7.89 30.29
C GLU A 379 -0.67 7.72 31.45
N ALA A 380 -1.96 7.98 31.22
CA ALA A 380 -3.01 7.74 32.19
C ALA A 380 -3.15 6.24 32.53
N ARG A 381 -3.18 5.36 31.51
CA ARG A 381 -3.21 3.90 31.70
C ARG A 381 -1.98 3.38 32.43
N GLU A 382 -0.80 3.89 32.09
CA GLU A 382 0.46 3.53 32.76
C GLU A 382 0.43 3.96 34.24
N ARG A 383 -0.03 5.17 34.54
CA ARG A 383 -0.21 5.64 35.93
C ARG A 383 -1.21 4.78 36.71
N GLU A 384 -2.33 4.42 36.09
CA GLU A 384 -3.35 3.55 36.69
C GLU A 384 -2.80 2.15 36.97
N MET A 385 -2.04 1.55 36.05
CA MET A 385 -1.33 0.28 36.29
C MET A 385 -0.31 0.37 37.43
N ILE A 386 0.43 1.48 37.52
CA ILE A 386 1.39 1.71 38.62
C ILE A 386 0.66 1.85 39.96
N LEU A 387 -0.50 2.52 39.99
CA LEU A 387 -1.35 2.67 41.18
C LEU A 387 -1.94 1.33 41.63
N LEU A 388 -2.44 0.51 40.70
CA LEU A 388 -2.97 -0.84 40.99
C LEU A 388 -1.89 -1.85 41.41
N ALA A 389 -0.61 -1.62 41.05
CA ALA A 389 0.53 -2.45 41.43
C ALA A 389 1.09 -2.14 42.83
N GLN A 390 0.60 -1.09 43.52
CA GLN A 390 0.97 -0.81 44.91
C GLN A 390 -0.02 -1.49 45.87
N PRO A 391 0.44 -2.25 46.89
CA PRO A 391 -0.46 -2.83 47.88
C PRO A 391 -1.11 -1.73 48.72
N GLU A 392 -2.40 -1.53 48.49
CA GLU A 392 -3.42 -0.81 49.28
C GLU A 392 -2.94 0.18 50.36
N GLN A 393 -2.99 1.46 50.02
CA GLN A 393 -3.52 2.49 50.93
C GLN A 393 -4.57 3.30 50.17
N GLU A 394 -5.71 2.66 49.89
CA GLU A 394 -6.91 3.34 49.39
C GLU A 394 -7.45 4.29 50.47
N ALA A 395 -7.19 5.58 50.31
CA ALA A 395 -8.11 6.61 50.78
C ALA A 395 -9.05 6.90 49.60
N ALA A 396 -10.27 6.34 49.67
CA ALA A 396 -11.33 6.66 48.72
C ALA A 396 -11.58 8.17 48.72
N ILE A 397 -11.22 8.85 47.61
CA ILE A 397 -11.71 10.20 47.33
C ILE A 397 -13.00 10.00 46.53
N GLU A 398 -14.13 10.06 47.21
CA GLU A 398 -15.44 10.28 46.56
C GLU A 398 -15.37 11.64 45.86
N ILE A 399 -15.20 11.64 44.54
CA ILE A 399 -15.39 12.84 43.74
C ILE A 399 -16.89 13.01 43.55
N ASP A 400 -17.42 14.10 44.11
CA ASP A 400 -18.83 14.45 44.03
C ASP A 400 -19.25 14.69 42.56
N PRO A 401 -20.30 14.03 42.05
CA PRO A 401 -20.80 14.19 40.69
C PRO A 401 -21.06 15.65 40.28
N GLU A 402 -21.42 16.53 41.23
CA GLU A 402 -21.58 17.96 40.95
C GLU A 402 -20.25 18.63 40.57
N THR A 403 -19.12 18.20 41.15
CA THR A 403 -17.79 18.75 40.84
C THR A 403 -17.30 18.34 39.46
N LEU A 404 -17.68 17.13 39.01
CA LEU A 404 -17.32 16.60 37.69
C LEU A 404 -18.18 17.23 36.58
N ALA A 405 -19.44 17.55 36.90
CA ALA A 405 -20.32 18.32 36.03
C ALA A 405 -19.86 19.79 35.89
N ASP A 406 -19.46 20.42 37.00
CA ASP A 406 -18.90 21.79 36.98
C ASP A 406 -17.60 21.87 36.18
N PHE A 407 -16.71 20.87 36.30
CA PHE A 407 -15.50 20.80 35.49
C PHE A 407 -15.82 20.65 33.99
N ALA A 408 -16.77 19.79 33.63
CA ALA A 408 -17.16 19.58 32.23
C ALA A 408 -17.80 20.83 31.61
N LEU A 409 -18.61 21.57 32.38
CA LEU A 409 -19.19 22.85 31.97
C LEU A 409 -18.12 23.94 31.81
N HIS A 410 -17.18 24.04 32.76
CA HIS A 410 -16.11 25.03 32.67
C HIS A 410 -15.14 24.76 31.52
N PHE A 411 -14.85 23.48 31.25
CA PHE A 411 -14.03 23.06 30.13
C PHE A 411 -14.74 23.29 28.77
N ALA A 412 -16.06 23.13 28.71
CA ALA A 412 -16.84 23.47 27.53
C ALA A 412 -16.83 24.99 27.25
N ASP A 413 -16.95 25.82 28.29
CA ASP A 413 -16.86 27.27 28.16
C ASP A 413 -15.45 27.72 27.73
N GLU A 414 -14.38 27.12 28.26
CA GLU A 414 -12.99 27.40 27.82
C GLU A 414 -12.75 27.02 26.35
N ILE A 415 -13.38 25.95 25.86
CA ILE A 415 -13.30 25.55 24.44
C ILE A 415 -14.02 26.56 23.54
N VAL A 416 -15.20 27.02 23.95
CA VAL A 416 -15.96 28.03 23.19
C VAL A 416 -15.20 29.36 23.13
N GLU A 417 -14.59 29.79 24.24
CA GLU A 417 -13.75 31.00 24.26
C GLU A 417 -12.48 30.86 23.39
N LEU A 418 -11.90 29.65 23.31
CA LEU A 418 -10.77 29.36 22.42
C LEU A 418 -11.17 29.36 20.94
N GLU A 419 -12.37 28.86 20.60
CA GLU A 419 -12.91 28.89 19.24
C GLU A 419 -13.23 30.32 18.79
N GLU A 420 -13.82 31.15 19.66
CA GLU A 420 -14.06 32.57 19.36
C GLU A 420 -12.75 33.36 19.16
N GLN A 421 -11.69 33.03 19.90
CA GLN A 421 -10.37 33.66 19.75
C GLN A 421 -9.60 33.21 18.49
N LEU A 422 -9.81 31.98 18.01
CA LEU A 422 -9.13 31.43 16.84
C LEU A 422 -9.86 31.71 15.52
N PHE A 423 -11.18 31.92 15.56
CA PHE A 423 -12.03 32.02 14.37
C PHE A 423 -12.90 33.29 14.30
N GLY A 424 -12.71 34.25 15.21
CA GLY A 424 -13.40 35.54 15.20
C GLY A 424 -13.10 36.37 13.94
N GLU A 425 -14.16 36.57 13.15
CA GLU A 425 -14.26 37.33 11.88
C GLU A 425 -14.03 36.55 10.57
N ALA A 426 -14.95 35.63 10.26
CA ALA A 426 -15.46 35.44 8.91
C ALA A 426 -16.91 34.92 8.96
N ASP A 427 -17.86 35.86 9.07
CA ASP A 427 -19.27 35.63 8.79
C ASP A 427 -19.46 35.64 7.26
N ASP A 428 -19.69 34.46 6.68
CA ASP A 428 -20.66 34.23 5.60
C ASP A 428 -20.58 32.76 5.14
N GLY A 429 -21.58 31.98 5.56
CA GLY A 429 -22.14 30.83 4.83
C GLY A 429 -21.26 29.59 4.64
N PHE A 430 -21.21 28.73 5.65
CA PHE A 430 -20.95 27.29 5.44
C PHE A 430 -22.11 26.46 6.00
N ASP A 431 -23.03 26.10 5.11
CA ASP A 431 -23.97 24.99 5.34
C ASP A 431 -23.16 23.70 5.49
N LEU A 432 -23.01 23.24 6.73
CA LEU A 432 -22.57 21.89 7.06
C LEU A 432 -23.78 20.96 6.90
N LEU A 433 -23.93 20.38 5.70
CA LEU A 433 -24.79 19.24 5.49
C LEU A 433 -23.98 17.94 5.58
N GLU A 434 -24.52 17.06 6.41
CA GLU A 434 -24.17 15.67 6.64
C GLU A 434 -23.88 14.92 5.32
N GLY A 435 -22.71 14.30 5.25
CA GLY A 435 -22.27 13.48 4.13
C GLY A 435 -20.92 12.83 4.40
N SER A 436 -20.74 12.19 5.55
CA SER A 436 -19.45 11.61 5.99
C SER A 436 -19.16 10.20 5.50
N ILE A 437 -20.04 9.60 4.68
CA ILE A 437 -20.00 8.14 4.46
C ILE A 437 -18.90 7.69 3.46
N ASP A 438 -18.33 8.58 2.63
CA ASP A 438 -17.30 8.18 1.64
C ASP A 438 -15.85 8.46 2.08
N ALA A 439 -15.61 9.45 2.95
CA ALA A 439 -14.26 9.83 3.37
C ALA A 439 -13.72 8.88 4.45
N GLU A 440 -14.56 8.48 5.41
CA GLU A 440 -14.19 7.52 6.46
C GLU A 440 -13.94 6.12 5.88
N ARG A 441 -14.69 5.73 4.84
CA ARG A 441 -14.47 4.45 4.14
C ARG A 441 -13.16 4.44 3.35
N LEU A 442 -12.83 5.54 2.66
CA LEU A 442 -11.52 5.69 1.99
C LEU A 442 -10.38 5.73 3.00
N GLU A 443 -10.52 6.46 4.11
CA GLU A 443 -9.54 6.47 5.21
C GLU A 443 -9.44 5.09 5.89
N HIS A 444 -10.53 4.33 5.96
CA HIS A 444 -10.56 2.97 6.49
C HIS A 444 -9.92 1.96 5.54
N GLU A 445 -10.20 2.00 4.23
CA GLU A 445 -9.56 1.10 3.25
C GLU A 445 -8.07 1.46 3.06
N ILE A 446 -7.72 2.76 3.04
CA ILE A 446 -6.31 3.20 3.09
C ILE A 446 -5.67 2.82 4.44
N GLY A 447 -6.44 2.90 5.52
CA GLY A 447 -6.05 2.44 6.84
C GLY A 447 -5.75 0.95 6.84
N GLU A 448 -6.65 0.10 6.35
CA GLU A 448 -6.46 -1.35 6.23
C GLU A 448 -5.25 -1.70 5.37
N MET A 449 -5.08 -1.01 4.24
CA MET A 449 -3.87 -1.12 3.39
C MET A 449 -2.57 -0.74 4.12
N LEU A 450 -2.64 0.18 5.10
CA LEU A 450 -1.51 0.59 5.92
C LEU A 450 -1.43 -0.17 7.27
N MET A 451 -2.44 -0.97 7.65
CA MET A 451 -2.54 -1.68 8.92
C MET A 451 -1.99 -3.11 8.85
N GLU A 452 -2.22 -3.84 7.75
CA GLU A 452 -1.86 -5.27 7.63
C GLU A 452 -0.34 -5.54 7.47
N ASP A 453 0.47 -4.52 7.17
CA ASP A 453 1.95 -4.61 7.11
C ASP A 453 2.65 -4.48 8.50
N GLY A 454 1.89 -4.44 9.60
CA GLY A 454 2.46 -4.18 10.94
C GLY A 454 2.87 -2.72 11.16
N ILE A 455 2.22 -1.80 10.42
CA ILE A 455 2.56 -0.37 10.33
C ILE A 455 1.62 0.50 11.20
N LEU A 456 0.53 0.00 11.78
CA LEU A 456 -0.21 0.66 12.88
C LEU A 456 -0.75 -0.39 13.86
N ASP A 457 -0.53 -0.18 15.16
CA ASP A 457 -0.91 -1.13 16.23
C ASP A 457 -2.43 -1.07 16.53
N THR A 458 -3.11 -2.20 16.36
CA THR A 458 -4.58 -2.37 16.34
C THR A 458 -5.26 -2.39 17.72
N GLN A 459 -4.74 -1.71 18.75
CA GLN A 459 -5.37 -1.68 20.08
C GLN A 459 -5.98 -0.33 20.52
N ALA A 460 -6.12 0.64 19.61
CA ALA A 460 -6.68 1.95 19.96
C ALA A 460 -8.12 2.21 19.48
N ILE A 461 -8.77 1.26 18.81
CA ILE A 461 -10.19 1.40 18.41
C ILE A 461 -10.92 0.11 18.79
N ASN A 462 -11.43 0.07 20.02
CA ASN A 462 -12.53 -0.83 20.33
C ASN A 462 -13.82 0.01 20.24
N PRO A 463 -14.78 -0.34 19.36
CA PRO A 463 -16.15 0.07 19.60
C PRO A 463 -16.61 -0.63 20.89
N VAL A 464 -17.28 0.13 21.76
CA VAL A 464 -17.90 -0.39 22.98
C VAL A 464 -18.84 -1.53 22.62
N ASP A 465 -18.49 -2.77 22.96
CA ASP A 465 -19.41 -3.91 22.95
C ASP A 465 -20.14 -3.92 24.31
N PRO A 466 -21.48 -3.80 24.36
CA PRO A 466 -22.20 -3.57 25.60
C PRO A 466 -22.50 -4.82 26.45
N ASP A 467 -22.05 -6.02 26.07
CA ASP A 467 -22.30 -7.23 26.85
C ASP A 467 -21.02 -8.05 27.10
N GLY A 468 -20.60 -8.09 28.36
CA GLY A 468 -19.39 -8.77 28.79
C GLY A 468 -19.49 -10.30 28.80
N ALA A 469 -18.38 -10.96 28.43
CA ALA A 469 -17.96 -12.24 29.00
C ALA A 469 -16.45 -12.43 28.80
N ALA A 470 -15.76 -12.69 29.91
CA ALA A 470 -14.35 -13.03 29.97
C ALA A 470 -14.07 -14.40 29.33
N ASN A 471 -12.91 -14.55 28.66
CA ASN A 471 -11.91 -15.49 29.15
C ASN A 471 -10.51 -15.34 28.52
N ASP A 472 -9.55 -15.60 29.39
CA ASP A 472 -8.10 -15.63 29.27
C ASP A 472 -7.54 -16.58 28.20
N ASP A 473 -6.46 -16.16 27.54
CA ASP A 473 -5.17 -16.88 27.52
C ASP A 473 -4.07 -16.00 26.87
N LEU A 474 -3.07 -15.63 27.67
CA LEU A 474 -1.83 -14.88 27.35
C LEU A 474 -0.85 -15.75 26.51
N PRO A 475 0.10 -15.19 25.69
CA PRO A 475 1.23 -14.42 26.25
C PRO A 475 1.89 -13.30 25.40
N LEU A 476 2.38 -12.30 26.16
CA LEU A 476 3.67 -11.60 26.06
C LEU A 476 4.03 -10.78 24.79
N VAL A 477 3.92 -9.46 24.98
CA VAL A 477 4.91 -8.41 24.66
C VAL A 477 5.51 -8.45 23.25
N ARG A 478 4.98 -7.57 22.39
CA ARG A 478 5.79 -6.83 21.42
C ARG A 478 5.55 -5.33 21.63
N HIS A 479 6.65 -4.60 21.68
CA HIS A 479 6.76 -3.23 22.17
C HIS A 479 5.85 -2.22 21.43
N PRO A 480 5.18 -1.28 22.12
CA PRO A 480 4.35 -0.21 21.54
C PRO A 480 5.17 0.96 20.93
N ASP A 481 6.44 0.72 20.58
CA ASP A 481 7.33 1.73 19.99
C ASP A 481 7.04 2.00 18.50
N THR A 482 6.16 1.24 17.86
CA THR A 482 5.97 1.27 16.39
C THR A 482 5.30 2.57 15.92
N VAL A 483 4.19 3.02 16.53
CA VAL A 483 3.46 4.23 16.07
C VAL A 483 4.22 5.53 16.36
N ALA A 484 4.90 5.63 17.52
CA ALA A 484 5.74 6.78 17.86
C ALA A 484 7.06 6.81 17.08
N SER A 485 7.53 5.66 16.58
CA SER A 485 8.68 5.58 15.67
C SER A 485 8.33 5.99 14.23
N LEU A 486 7.07 5.82 13.82
CA LEU A 486 6.59 6.12 12.46
C LEU A 486 6.31 7.60 12.20
N MET A 487 6.16 8.41 13.26
CA MET A 487 5.94 9.87 13.20
C MET A 487 7.22 10.69 13.45
N LYS A 488 8.39 10.04 13.56
CA LYS A 488 9.66 10.79 13.64
C LYS A 488 9.91 11.42 12.26
N PRO A 489 10.25 12.72 12.18
CA PRO A 489 10.64 13.32 10.91
C PRO A 489 11.81 12.51 10.34
N THR A 490 11.61 11.98 9.14
CA THR A 490 12.63 11.24 8.41
C THR A 490 13.61 12.23 7.82
N LEU A 491 14.56 12.62 8.67
CA LEU A 491 15.71 13.42 8.29
C LEU A 491 16.79 12.49 7.74
N PRO A 492 17.40 12.80 6.58
CA PRO A 492 18.49 12.02 6.06
C PRO A 492 19.63 11.90 7.08
N VAL A 493 20.30 10.73 7.12
CA VAL A 493 21.40 10.48 8.09
C VAL A 493 22.53 11.50 7.94
N SER A 494 22.79 11.96 6.71
CA SER A 494 23.73 13.03 6.37
C SER A 494 23.33 14.37 6.99
N VAL A 495 22.05 14.75 6.92
CA VAL A 495 21.49 15.97 7.50
C VAL A 495 21.56 15.89 9.03
N LEU A 496 21.19 14.76 9.62
CA LEU A 496 21.34 14.52 11.06
C LEU A 496 22.81 14.61 11.51
N MET A 497 23.75 14.07 10.73
CA MET A 497 25.19 14.10 11.02
C MET A 497 25.80 15.50 10.87
N GLU A 498 25.40 16.27 9.86
CA GLU A 498 25.84 17.67 9.72
C GLU A 498 25.25 18.57 10.81
N MET A 499 24.00 18.33 11.21
CA MET A 499 23.36 19.01 12.35
C MET A 499 24.03 18.63 13.68
N ALA A 500 24.42 17.37 13.86
CA ALA A 500 25.21 16.94 15.02
C ALA A 500 26.62 17.57 15.05
N ARG A 501 27.26 17.78 13.89
CA ARG A 501 28.53 18.52 13.78
C ARG A 501 28.36 20.00 14.10
N ALA A 502 27.28 20.63 13.63
CA ALA A 502 26.94 22.01 13.98
C ALA A 502 26.67 22.16 15.49
N ARG A 503 26.01 21.17 16.09
CA ARG A 503 25.80 21.06 17.55
C ARG A 503 27.12 20.97 18.33
N MET A 504 28.05 20.12 17.90
CA MET A 504 29.39 20.03 18.51
C MET A 504 30.18 21.34 18.38
N LYS A 505 30.11 21.99 17.22
CA LYS A 505 30.82 23.26 16.97
C LYS A 505 30.26 24.40 17.82
N SER A 506 28.93 24.52 17.93
CA SER A 506 28.28 25.51 18.80
C SER A 506 28.62 25.28 20.28
N GLN A 507 28.65 24.03 20.73
CA GLN A 507 29.07 23.69 22.10
C GLN A 507 30.55 24.02 22.36
N LEU A 508 31.43 23.82 21.38
CA LEU A 508 32.84 24.21 21.47
C LEU A 508 33.01 25.74 21.51
N ASP A 509 32.29 26.48 20.65
CA ASP A 509 32.33 27.95 20.62
C ASP A 509 31.80 28.57 21.93
N ALA A 510 30.76 27.97 22.54
CA ALA A 510 30.21 28.40 23.83
C ALA A 510 31.15 28.10 25.02
N LEU A 511 31.90 27.00 24.96
CA LEU A 511 32.92 26.67 25.95
C LEU A 511 34.13 27.62 25.83
N ASP A 512 34.52 28.00 24.62
CA ASP A 512 35.58 28.97 24.38
C ASP A 512 35.19 30.39 24.83
N SER A 513 33.94 30.82 24.62
CA SER A 513 33.46 32.11 25.14
C SER A 513 33.41 32.13 26.67
N ALA A 514 32.91 31.06 27.30
CA ALA A 514 32.89 30.94 28.76
C ALA A 514 34.30 30.89 29.37
N GLY A 515 35.25 30.25 28.68
CA GLY A 515 36.66 30.22 29.08
C GLY A 515 37.40 31.55 28.91
N GLN A 516 36.98 32.39 27.95
CA GLN A 516 37.52 33.75 27.77
C GLN A 516 37.00 34.71 28.85
N ASP A 517 35.73 34.62 29.22
CA ASP A 517 35.15 35.42 30.31
C ASP A 517 35.76 35.07 31.68
N GLN A 518 36.09 33.79 31.91
CA GLN A 518 36.80 33.35 33.13
C GLN A 518 38.29 33.73 33.17
N ARG A 519 38.90 34.08 32.03
CA ARG A 519 40.28 34.59 31.97
C ARG A 519 40.36 36.12 32.00
N ALA A 520 39.24 36.80 31.76
CA ALA A 520 39.11 38.25 31.81
C ALA A 520 38.66 38.77 33.19
N ALA A 521 38.06 37.92 34.01
CA ALA A 521 37.79 38.13 35.45
C ALA A 521 38.99 37.71 36.31
#